data_AF-A0AAD5STJ3-F1
#
_entry.id   AF-A0AAD5STJ3-F1
#
_cell.length_a   1.000
_cell.length_b   1.000
_cell.length_c   1.000
_cell.angle_alpha   90.00
_cell.angle_beta   90.00
_cell.angle_gamma   90.00
#
_symmetry.space_group_name_H-M   'P 1'
#
loop_
_entity.id
_entity.type
_entity.pdbx_description
1 polymer ?
#
loop_
_entity_poly.entity_id
_entity_poly.type
_entity_poly.pdbx_seq_one_letter_code
_entity_poly.pdbx_strand_id
1 'polypeptide(L)' 'MQQQPQQQPQAALTKPPRDNRPQTGDVLATKGHEFADYLLKRELLMGLYEAGFERPSPIQEEAIPVAQTGRDILARA' A
#
# COMPACT_ATOMS: atom_id res chain seq x y z
N MET A 1 29.05 9.62 -18.38
CA MET A 1 28.70 9.21 -17.00
C MET A 1 27.22 8.87 -16.98
N GLN A 2 26.88 7.58 -16.93
CA GLN A 2 25.47 7.18 -16.85
C GLN A 2 25.02 7.32 -15.39
N GLN A 3 24.07 8.22 -15.14
CA GLN A 3 23.51 8.44 -13.81
C GLN A 3 22.60 7.26 -13.47
N GLN A 4 23.02 6.45 -12.50
CA GLN A 4 22.16 5.40 -11.92
C GLN A 4 21.03 6.08 -11.12
N PRO A 5 19.77 5.62 -11.24
CA PRO A 5 18.68 6.19 -10.46
C PRO A 5 18.94 5.96 -8.98
N GLN A 6 19.05 7.05 -8.22
CA GLN A 6 19.32 7.04 -6.78
C GLN A 6 18.24 6.25 -6.05
N GLN A 7 18.57 5.02 -5.64
CA GLN A 7 17.78 4.29 -4.68
C GLN A 7 18.04 4.91 -3.31
N GLN A 8 17.11 5.74 -2.83
CA GLN A 8 17.16 6.21 -1.44
C GLN A 8 17.22 4.98 -0.51
N PRO A 9 18.17 4.92 0.43
CA PRO A 9 18.25 3.82 1.37
C PRO A 9 16.98 3.80 2.23
N GLN A 10 16.36 2.64 2.41
CA GLN A 10 15.22 2.44 3.32
C GLN A 10 15.49 2.99 4.74
N ALA A 11 16.76 3.18 5.10
CA ALA A 11 17.22 3.79 6.35
C ALA A 11 16.73 5.23 6.59
N ALA A 12 16.28 5.97 5.56
CA ALA A 12 15.73 7.32 5.73
C ALA A 12 14.21 7.34 6.02
N LEU A 13 13.50 6.21 5.83
CA LEU A 13 12.06 6.14 6.01
C LEU A 13 11.73 5.78 7.46
N THR A 14 11.10 6.71 8.19
CA THR A 14 10.62 6.44 9.56
C THR A 14 9.27 5.74 9.51
N LYS A 15 9.23 4.49 9.97
CA LYS A 15 7.99 3.76 10.13
C LYS A 15 7.33 4.11 11.47
N PRO A 16 6.01 4.37 11.51
CA PRO A 16 5.32 4.59 12.77
C PRO A 16 5.23 3.30 13.58
N PRO A 17 4.99 3.39 14.91
CA PRO A 17 4.71 2.23 15.74
C PRO A 17 3.56 1.40 15.17
N ARG A 18 3.62 0.08 15.33
CA ARG A 18 2.54 -0.82 14.90
C ARG A 18 1.24 -0.46 15.61
N ASP A 19 0.17 -0.40 14.82
CA ASP A 19 -1.19 -0.29 15.35
C ASP A 19 -1.63 -1.65 15.89
N ASN A 20 -1.78 -1.74 17.21
CA ASN A 20 -2.18 -2.96 17.91
C ASN A 20 -3.65 -2.91 18.35
N ARG A 21 -4.45 -1.97 17.83
CA ARG A 21 -5.88 -1.92 18.14
C ARG A 21 -6.57 -3.17 17.59
N PRO A 22 -7.62 -3.68 18.28
CA PRO A 22 -8.40 -4.80 17.77
C PRO A 22 -8.96 -4.48 16.38
N GLN A 23 -8.74 -5.39 15.44
CA GLN A 23 -9.26 -5.30 14.07
C GLN A 23 -10.46 -6.22 13.91
N THR A 24 -11.43 -5.79 13.12
CA THR A 24 -12.63 -6.56 12.79
C THR A 24 -12.35 -7.52 11.63
N GLY A 25 -13.22 -8.52 11.43
CA GLY A 25 -13.01 -9.57 10.42
C GLY A 25 -12.92 -9.03 8.98
N ASP A 26 -13.65 -7.97 8.68
CA ASP A 26 -13.61 -7.22 7.42
C ASP A 26 -12.26 -6.55 7.14
N VAL A 27 -11.44 -6.31 8.17
CA VAL A 27 -10.08 -5.78 8.05
C VAL A 27 -9.04 -6.89 7.92
N LEU A 28 -9.28 -8.03 8.56
CA LEU A 28 -8.33 -9.15 8.63
C LEU A 28 -8.43 -10.13 7.46
N ALA A 29 -9.56 -10.17 6.74
CA ALA A 29 -9.82 -11.11 5.65
C ALA A 29 -9.10 -10.76 4.34
N THR A 30 -7.78 -10.55 4.39
CA THR A 30 -6.96 -10.21 3.22
C THR A 30 -6.54 -11.46 2.44
N LYS A 31 -6.35 -11.29 1.12
CA LYS A 31 -5.74 -12.26 0.20
C LYS A 31 -4.22 -12.32 0.37
N GLY A 32 -3.64 -11.39 1.13
CA GLY A 32 -2.24 -11.40 1.53
C GLY A 32 -1.32 -10.70 0.54
N HIS A 33 -1.86 -9.83 -0.30
CA HIS A 33 -1.07 -9.04 -1.24
C HIS A 33 -0.32 -7.92 -0.51
N GLU A 34 0.80 -7.47 -1.06
CA GLU A 34 1.51 -6.27 -0.63
C GLU A 34 1.21 -5.10 -1.56
N PHE A 35 1.36 -3.85 -1.09
CA PHE A 35 1.15 -2.67 -1.96
C PHE A 35 2.10 -2.66 -3.17
N ALA A 36 3.28 -3.26 -3.04
CA ALA A 36 4.26 -3.38 -4.13
C ALA A 36 3.76 -4.25 -5.30
N ASP A 37 2.80 -5.15 -5.08
CA ASP A 37 2.26 -6.04 -6.11
C ASP A 37 1.40 -5.29 -7.15
N TYR A 38 0.93 -4.08 -6.82
CA TYR A 38 -0.02 -3.33 -7.64
C TYR A 38 0.64 -2.34 -8.62
N LEU A 39 1.97 -2.40 -8.79
CA LEU A 39 2.72 -1.51 -9.69
C LEU A 39 2.50 -0.01 -9.42
N LEU A 40 2.28 0.34 -8.15
CA LEU A 40 2.10 1.72 -7.71
C LEU A 40 3.40 2.53 -7.87
N LYS A 41 3.25 3.85 -8.03
CA LYS A 41 4.39 4.77 -8.06
C LYS A 41 5.20 4.67 -6.77
N ARG A 42 6.52 4.84 -6.89
CA ARG A 42 7.44 4.75 -5.75
C ARG A 42 7.10 5.74 -4.66
N GLU A 43 6.76 6.97 -5.02
CA GLU A 43 6.39 8.02 -4.05
C GLU A 43 5.17 7.61 -3.22
N LEU A 44 4.20 6.94 -3.83
CA LEU A 44 3.00 6.44 -3.14
C LEU A 44 3.34 5.29 -2.19
N LEU A 45 4.17 4.34 -2.62
CA LEU A 45 4.64 3.25 -1.75
C LEU A 45 5.42 3.77 -0.54
N MET A 46 6.24 4.80 -0.72
CA MET A 46 6.94 5.46 0.39
C MET A 46 5.95 6.13 1.35
N GLY A 47 4.97 6.88 0.84
CA GLY A 47 3.96 7.52 1.67
C GLY A 47 3.11 6.52 2.46
N LEU A 48 2.75 5.37 1.86
CA LEU A 48 2.05 4.29 2.56
C LEU A 48 2.88 3.72 3.71
N TYR A 49 4.17 3.49 3.47
CA TYR A 49 5.09 2.99 4.47
C TYR A 49 5.28 3.96 5.64
N GLU A 50 5.50 5.25 5.36
CA GLU A 50 5.63 6.30 6.38
C GLU A 50 4.34 6.54 7.18
N ALA A 51 3.18 6.27 6.56
CA ALA A 51 1.89 6.30 7.24
C ALA A 51 1.59 5.02 8.03
N GLY A 52 2.43 3.99 7.94
CA GLY A 52 2.27 2.73 8.67
C GLY A 52 1.35 1.71 8.00
N PHE A 53 0.97 1.94 6.74
CA PHE A 53 0.19 0.98 5.97
C PHE A 53 1.13 -0.08 5.39
N GLU A 54 1.16 -1.25 6.01
CA GLU A 54 2.01 -2.37 5.56
C GLU A 54 1.36 -3.16 4.41
N ARG A 55 0.04 -3.36 4.46
CA ARG A 55 -0.71 -4.18 3.51
C ARG A 55 -2.05 -3.51 3.15
N PRO A 56 -2.54 -3.70 1.92
CA PRO A 56 -3.90 -3.29 1.56
C PRO A 56 -4.94 -4.01 2.43
N SER A 57 -6.01 -3.31 2.77
CA SER A 57 -7.20 -3.95 3.34
C SER A 57 -7.96 -4.77 2.28
N PRO A 58 -8.88 -5.67 2.67
CA PRO A 58 -9.57 -6.54 1.71
C PRO A 58 -10.31 -5.77 0.60
N ILE A 59 -10.92 -4.63 0.95
CA ILE A 59 -11.58 -3.78 -0.04
C ILE A 59 -10.58 -3.13 -1.01
N GLN A 60 -9.37 -2.82 -0.55
CA GLN A 60 -8.33 -2.23 -1.37
C GLN A 60 -7.72 -3.25 -2.33
N GLU A 61 -7.56 -4.51 -1.90
CA GLU A 61 -7.09 -5.59 -2.78
C GLU A 61 -8.00 -5.77 -4.00
N GLU A 62 -9.32 -5.63 -3.81
CA GLU A 62 -10.28 -5.68 -4.91
C GLU A 62 -10.35 -4.37 -5.70
N ALA A 63 -10.27 -3.22 -5.03
CA ALA A 63 -10.52 -1.93 -5.66
C ALA A 63 -9.32 -1.37 -6.42
N ILE A 64 -8.08 -1.59 -5.96
CA ILE A 64 -6.88 -1.02 -6.60
C ILE A 64 -6.75 -1.46 -8.07
N PRO A 65 -6.87 -2.76 -8.43
CA PRO A 65 -6.81 -3.18 -9.83
C PRO A 65 -7.91 -2.56 -10.69
N VAL A 66 -9.12 -2.42 -10.15
CA VAL A 66 -10.24 -1.79 -10.87
C VAL A 66 -9.98 -0.29 -11.05
N ALA A 67 -9.45 0.39 -10.04
CA ALA A 67 -9.18 1.83 -10.09
C ALA A 67 -8.12 2.17 -11.15
N GLN A 68 -7.12 1.31 -11.30
CA GLN A 68 -6.08 1.47 -12.33
C GLN A 68 -6.62 1.35 -13.77
N THR A 69 -7.81 0.78 -13.96
CA THR A 69 -8.47 0.76 -15.30
C THR A 69 -9.11 2.09 -15.67
N GLY A 70 -9.17 3.07 -14.75
CA GLY A 70 -9.77 4.39 -14.99
C GLY A 70 -11.31 4.36 -15.06
N ARG A 71 -11.94 3.32 -14.49
CA ARG A 71 -13.40 3.19 -14.40
C ARG A 71 -13.92 3.77 -13.10
N ASP A 72 -15.19 4.19 -13.11
CA ASP A 72 -15.92 4.54 -11.89
C ASP A 72 -16.13 3.29 -11.01
N ILE A 73 -16.04 3.47 -9.69
CA ILE A 73 -16.10 2.37 -8.72
C ILE A 73 -17.08 2.70 -7.61
N LEU A 74 -17.96 1.74 -7.32
CA LEU A 74 -18.70 1.67 -6.06
C LEU A 74 -18.12 0.52 -5.23
N ALA A 75 -17.59 0.84 -4.06
CA ALA A 75 -16.99 -0.10 -3.12
C ALA A 75 -17.65 0.02 -1.74
N ARG A 76 -17.78 -1.10 -1.01
CA ARG A 76 -18.26 -1.13 0.37
C ARG A 76 -17.27 -1.93 1.23
N ALA A 77 -16.78 -1.28 2.29
CA ALA A 77 -15.96 -1.88 3.34
C ALA A 77 -16.85 -2.19 4.54
#